data_AF-A0A434LUJ8-F1
#
_entry.id   AF-A0A434LUJ8-F1
#
_cell.length_a   1.000
_cell.length_b   1.000
_cell.length_c   1.000
_cell.angle_alpha   90.00
_cell.angle_beta   90.00
_cell.angle_gamma   90.00
#
_symmetry.space_group_name_H-M   'P 1'
#
loop_
_entity.id
_entity.type
_entity.pdbx_description
1 polymer ?
#
loop_
_entity_poly.entity_id
_entity_poly.type
_entity_poly.pdbx_seq_one_letter_code
_entity_poly.pdbx_strand_id
1 'polypeptide(L)'
;LYSEALENIDDKQREGIRSVGATPAMVQRYGVLPQVLPVFLSQSLYFWESNTRSATIIGAVGAGGIGLKLWEAMRTNTNWANVFYMVVLILVVVFIFDNISSFLRRKLMGTVGNGNDERRERAPAGLPPAAQIA
;
A
#
# COMPACT_ATOMS: atom_id res chain seq x y z
N LEU A 1 1.08 3.83 10.90
CA LEU A 1 0.84 3.80 9.44
C LEU A 1 1.64 4.82 8.63
N TYR A 2 1.26 6.10 8.46
CA TYR A 2 2.11 7.01 7.65
C TYR A 2 3.50 7.25 8.27
N SER A 3 3.57 7.43 9.60
CA SER A 3 4.85 7.52 10.33
C SER A 3 5.67 6.23 10.26
N GLU A 4 5.01 5.08 10.27
CA GLU A 4 5.61 3.74 10.25
C GLU A 4 6.15 3.39 8.85
N ALA A 5 5.51 3.90 7.80
CA ALA A 5 6.01 3.84 6.43
C ALA A 5 7.26 4.71 6.23
N LEU A 6 7.36 5.84 6.96
CA LEU A 6 8.56 6.66 7.00
C LEU A 6 9.68 6.02 7.85
N GLU A 7 9.32 5.32 8.93
CA GLU A 7 10.31 4.66 9.79
C GLU A 7 10.89 3.38 9.17
N ASN A 8 10.15 2.73 8.27
CA ASN A 8 10.62 1.57 7.50
C ASN A 8 11.45 1.92 6.24
N ILE A 9 11.83 3.18 6.05
CA ILE A 9 12.69 3.57 4.92
C ILE A 9 14.06 2.90 5.10
N ASP A 10 14.51 2.17 4.09
CA ASP A 10 15.85 1.58 4.09
C ASP A 10 16.89 2.65 3.74
N ASP A 11 17.74 2.98 4.72
CA ASP A 11 18.84 3.93 4.56
C ASP A 11 19.87 3.48 3.51
N LYS A 12 19.93 2.18 3.19
CA LYS A 12 20.83 1.61 2.18
C LYS A 12 20.55 2.17 0.78
N GLN A 13 19.29 2.48 0.44
CA GLN A 13 18.95 3.13 -0.83
C GLN A 13 19.40 4.59 -0.88
N ARG A 14 19.33 5.31 0.25
CA ARG A 14 19.83 6.70 0.34
C ARG A 14 21.35 6.74 0.19
N GLU A 15 22.03 5.79 0.83
CA GLU A 15 23.49 5.69 0.80
C GLU A 15 24.02 5.28 -0.57
N GLY A 16 23.30 4.42 -1.30
CA GLY A 16 23.60 4.05 -2.68
C GLY A 16 23.45 5.21 -3.69
N ILE A 17 22.50 6.12 -3.49
CA ILE A 17 22.37 7.32 -4.34
C ILE A 17 23.41 8.37 -3.94
N ARG A 18 23.79 8.43 -2.66
CA ARG A 18 24.85 9.32 -2.19
C ARG A 18 26.23 8.89 -2.70
N SER A 19 26.49 7.59 -2.84
CA SER A 19 27.79 7.06 -3.28
C SER A 19 28.13 7.37 -4.74
N VAL A 20 27.14 7.66 -5.58
CA VAL A 20 27.34 8.12 -6.96
C VAL A 20 27.51 9.64 -7.08
N GLY A 21 27.66 10.36 -5.95
CA GLY A 21 27.89 11.81 -5.93
C GLY A 21 26.63 12.67 -6.09
N ALA A 22 25.43 12.09 -5.90
CA ALA A 22 24.18 12.82 -6.05
C ALA A 22 23.98 13.89 -4.96
N THR A 23 23.35 15.01 -5.31
CA THR A 23 23.03 16.10 -4.37
C THR A 23 21.97 15.66 -3.35
N PRO A 24 21.92 16.30 -2.15
CA PRO A 24 20.96 15.93 -1.09
C PRO A 24 19.49 15.92 -1.54
N ALA A 25 19.12 16.83 -2.45
CA ALA A 25 17.78 16.88 -3.03
C ALA A 25 17.47 15.64 -3.90
N MET A 26 18.44 15.11 -4.64
CA MET A 26 18.28 13.88 -5.41
C MET A 26 18.20 12.66 -4.51
N VAL A 27 18.97 12.62 -3.42
CA VAL A 27 18.90 11.54 -2.42
C VAL A 27 17.51 11.46 -1.79
N GLN A 28 16.88 12.60 -1.45
CA GLN A 28 15.51 12.58 -0.93
C GLN A 28 14.50 12.15 -2.00
N ARG A 29 14.60 12.70 -3.22
CA ARG A 29 13.62 12.45 -4.28
C ARG A 29 13.69 11.05 -4.88
N TYR A 30 14.87 10.44 -4.94
CA TYR A 30 15.06 9.11 -5.53
C TYR A 30 15.41 8.03 -4.50
N GLY A 31 15.84 8.40 -3.30
CA GLY A 31 16.13 7.45 -2.23
C GLY A 31 15.00 7.28 -1.23
N VAL A 32 14.16 8.30 -1.01
CA VAL A 32 13.08 8.25 -0.01
C VAL A 32 11.71 8.21 -0.67
N LEU A 33 11.45 9.14 -1.59
CA LEU A 33 10.14 9.27 -2.23
C LEU A 33 9.61 7.95 -2.84
N PRO A 34 10.37 7.18 -3.64
CA PRO A 34 9.84 5.94 -4.23
C PRO A 34 9.53 4.85 -3.19
N GLN A 35 10.13 4.90 -1.99
CA GLN A 35 9.84 3.96 -0.91
C GLN A 35 8.51 4.28 -0.21
N VAL A 36 8.24 5.58 0.04
CA VAL A 36 7.04 6.00 0.77
C VAL A 36 5.82 6.21 -0.12
N LEU A 37 6.02 6.71 -1.35
CA LEU A 37 4.95 7.08 -2.28
C LEU A 37 3.89 5.99 -2.42
N PRO A 38 4.25 4.70 -2.58
CA PRO A 38 3.23 3.70 -2.87
C PRO A 38 2.48 3.24 -1.62
N VAL A 39 3.08 3.33 -0.43
CA VAL A 39 2.35 3.13 0.83
C VAL A 39 1.32 4.25 1.01
N PHE A 40 1.73 5.50 0.75
CA PHE A 40 0.82 6.64 0.80
C PHE A 40 -0.31 6.52 -0.21
N LEU A 41 -0.01 6.13 -1.45
CA LEU A 41 -1.01 5.91 -2.50
C LEU A 41 -1.97 4.77 -2.15
N SER A 42 -1.45 3.65 -1.63
CA SER A 42 -2.29 2.50 -1.22
C SER A 42 -3.26 2.91 -0.12
N GLN A 43 -2.79 3.62 0.91
CA GLN A 43 -3.64 4.11 2.00
C GLN A 43 -4.64 5.17 1.55
N SER A 44 -4.23 6.08 0.66
CA SER A 44 -5.12 7.09 0.11
C SER A 44 -6.24 6.45 -0.71
N LEU A 45 -5.91 5.47 -1.54
CA LEU A 45 -6.89 4.71 -2.34
C LEU A 45 -7.83 3.90 -1.45
N TYR A 46 -7.31 3.25 -0.41
CA TYR A 46 -8.13 2.54 0.57
C TYR A 46 -9.14 3.47 1.27
N PHE A 47 -8.69 4.66 1.72
CA PHE A 47 -9.61 5.63 2.32
C PHE A 47 -10.64 6.14 1.31
N TRP A 48 -10.25 6.38 0.06
CA TRP A 48 -11.18 6.76 -1.00
C TRP A 48 -12.26 5.71 -1.26
N GLU A 49 -11.87 4.44 -1.35
CA GLU A 49 -12.80 3.33 -1.54
C GLU A 49 -13.75 3.18 -0.34
N SER A 50 -13.19 3.18 0.88
CA SER A 50 -13.96 3.07 2.12
C SER A 50 -14.95 4.23 2.28
N ASN A 51 -14.53 5.45 1.95
CA ASN A 51 -15.39 6.62 1.99
C ASN A 51 -16.48 6.56 0.93
N THR A 52 -16.18 6.06 -0.28
CA THR A 52 -17.17 5.89 -1.36
C THR A 52 -18.24 4.85 -0.99
N ARG A 53 -17.82 3.73 -0.37
CA ARG A 53 -18.73 2.69 0.14
C ARG A 53 -19.63 3.26 1.23
N SER A 54 -19.04 3.94 2.20
CA SER A 54 -19.76 4.57 3.33
C SER A 54 -20.75 5.64 2.84
N ALA A 55 -20.35 6.46 1.86
CA ALA A 55 -21.23 7.46 1.25
C ALA A 55 -22.41 6.84 0.50
N THR A 56 -22.23 5.67 -0.13
CA THR A 56 -23.32 4.96 -0.79
C THR A 56 -24.32 4.39 0.23
N ILE A 57 -23.83 3.84 1.34
CA ILE A 57 -24.69 3.33 2.43
C ILE A 57 -25.45 4.48 3.09
N ILE A 58 -24.75 5.53 3.52
CA ILE A 58 -25.34 6.70 4.20
C ILE A 58 -26.29 7.45 3.25
N GLY A 59 -25.93 7.56 1.96
CA GLY A 59 -26.78 8.15 0.93
C GLY A 59 -28.10 7.42 0.77
N ALA A 60 -28.11 6.07 0.85
CA ALA A 60 -29.33 5.27 0.79
C ALA A 60 -30.27 5.48 1.98
N VAL A 61 -29.75 5.92 3.13
CA VAL A 61 -30.55 6.23 4.34
C VAL A 61 -31.15 7.65 4.29
N GLY A 62 -30.80 8.46 3.29
CA GLY A 62 -31.41 9.79 3.08
C GLY A 62 -30.45 10.97 3.05
N ALA A 63 -29.12 10.74 3.15
CA ALA A 63 -28.13 11.82 3.15
C ALA A 63 -27.83 12.44 1.76
N GLY A 64 -28.39 11.89 0.68
CA GLY A 64 -28.13 12.32 -0.71
C GLY A 64 -27.08 11.48 -1.45
N GLY A 65 -26.83 11.80 -2.73
CA GLY A 65 -25.80 11.16 -3.56
C GLY A 65 -26.22 9.87 -4.28
N ILE A 66 -25.25 9.03 -4.67
CA ILE A 66 -25.49 7.79 -5.46
C ILE A 66 -26.36 6.80 -4.66
N GLY A 67 -26.14 6.72 -3.34
CA GLY A 67 -26.95 5.89 -2.45
C GLY A 67 -28.43 6.26 -2.41
N LEU A 68 -28.75 7.56 -2.44
CA LEU A 68 -30.13 8.03 -2.43
C LEU A 68 -30.85 7.63 -3.71
N LYS A 69 -30.20 7.80 -4.88
CA LYS A 69 -30.74 7.36 -6.17
C LYS A 69 -30.99 5.85 -6.21
N LEU A 70 -30.13 5.07 -5.58
CA LEU A 70 -30.27 3.61 -5.41
C LEU A 70 -31.53 3.27 -4.60
N TRP A 71 -31.72 3.97 -3.48
CA TRP A 71 -32.84 3.76 -2.59
C TRP A 71 -34.17 4.24 -3.18
N GLU A 72 -34.18 5.37 -3.86
CA GLU A 72 -35.34 5.86 -4.62
C GLU A 72 -35.74 4.88 -5.72
N ALA A 73 -34.78 4.31 -6.45
CA ALA A 73 -35.04 3.30 -7.47
C ALA A 73 -35.67 2.02 -6.87
N MET A 74 -35.22 1.58 -5.69
CA MET A 74 -35.81 0.46 -4.95
C MET A 74 -37.23 0.78 -4.44
N ARG A 75 -37.43 1.97 -3.87
CA ARG A 75 -38.73 2.39 -3.31
C ARG A 75 -39.81 2.51 -4.38
N THR A 76 -39.43 2.90 -5.60
CA THR A 76 -40.35 3.06 -6.71
C THR A 76 -40.87 1.71 -7.26
N ASN A 77 -40.30 0.56 -6.88
CA ASN A 77 -40.75 -0.81 -7.25
C ASN A 77 -40.88 -1.12 -8.76
N THR A 78 -40.56 -0.19 -9.66
CA THR A 78 -40.84 -0.35 -11.10
C THR A 78 -39.78 -1.16 -11.87
N ASN A 79 -38.58 -1.40 -11.32
CA ASN A 79 -37.54 -2.14 -12.05
C ASN A 79 -36.47 -2.79 -11.16
N TRP A 80 -36.72 -4.03 -10.72
CA TRP A 80 -35.74 -4.86 -10.00
C TRP A 80 -34.44 -5.09 -10.80
N ALA A 81 -34.52 -5.05 -12.14
CA ALA A 81 -33.35 -5.08 -13.02
C ALA A 81 -32.38 -3.90 -12.78
N ASN A 82 -32.90 -2.72 -12.45
CA ASN A 82 -32.10 -1.52 -12.21
C ASN A 82 -31.38 -1.59 -10.85
N VAL A 83 -32.05 -2.15 -9.84
CA VAL A 83 -31.46 -2.43 -8.52
C VAL A 83 -30.31 -3.44 -8.63
N PHE A 84 -30.54 -4.53 -9.36
CA PHE A 84 -29.51 -5.54 -9.61
C PHE A 84 -28.32 -4.95 -10.35
N TYR A 85 -28.55 -4.14 -11.40
CA TYR A 85 -27.50 -3.43 -12.14
C TYR A 85 -26.66 -2.54 -11.21
N MET A 86 -27.30 -1.78 -10.33
CA MET A 86 -26.61 -0.90 -9.39
C MET A 86 -25.76 -1.67 -8.36
N VAL A 87 -26.24 -2.79 -7.84
CA VAL A 87 -25.45 -3.66 -6.93
C VAL A 87 -24.24 -4.24 -7.66
N VAL A 88 -24.43 -4.76 -8.88
CA VAL A 88 -23.33 -5.28 -9.70
C VAL A 88 -22.31 -4.19 -10.02
N LEU A 89 -22.76 -2.97 -10.34
CA LEU A 89 -21.89 -1.83 -10.60
C LEU A 89 -20.99 -1.51 -9.40
N ILE A 90 -21.56 -1.48 -8.19
CA ILE A 90 -20.80 -1.26 -6.95
C ILE A 90 -19.77 -2.37 -6.74
N LEU A 91 -20.16 -3.64 -6.92
CA LEU A 91 -19.25 -4.78 -6.79
C LEU A 91 -18.09 -4.70 -7.79
N VAL A 92 -18.35 -4.34 -9.05
CA VAL A 92 -17.31 -4.16 -10.07
C VAL A 92 -16.34 -3.04 -9.69
N VAL A 93 -16.85 -1.90 -9.24
CA VAL A 93 -16.02 -0.77 -8.81
C VAL A 93 -15.13 -1.19 -7.65
N VAL A 94 -15.70 -1.81 -6.60
CA VAL A 94 -14.94 -2.32 -5.46
C VAL A 94 -13.86 -3.32 -5.91
N PHE A 95 -14.20 -4.25 -6.81
CA PHE A 95 -13.25 -5.23 -7.32
C PHE A 95 -12.08 -4.61 -8.11
N ILE A 96 -12.34 -3.54 -8.87
CA ILE A 96 -11.30 -2.77 -9.57
C ILE A 96 -10.38 -2.09 -8.55
N PHE A 97 -10.93 -1.44 -7.52
CA PHE A 97 -10.14 -0.82 -6.46
C PHE A 97 -9.29 -1.83 -5.69
N ASP A 98 -9.86 -2.99 -5.33
CA ASP A 98 -9.13 -4.10 -4.69
C ASP A 98 -7.99 -4.61 -5.58
N ASN A 99 -8.21 -4.74 -6.90
CA ASN A 99 -7.17 -5.16 -7.84
C ASN A 99 -6.05 -4.13 -7.96
N ILE A 100 -6.39 -2.84 -8.06
CA ILE A 100 -5.38 -1.77 -8.10
C ILE A 100 -4.58 -1.75 -6.80
N SER A 101 -5.24 -1.86 -5.65
CA SER A 101 -4.59 -1.92 -4.33
C SER A 101 -3.65 -3.14 -4.22
N SER A 102 -4.11 -4.32 -4.63
CA SER A 102 -3.32 -5.55 -4.64
C SER A 102 -2.15 -5.49 -5.63
N PHE A 103 -2.35 -4.89 -6.80
CA PHE A 103 -1.32 -4.70 -7.82
C PHE A 103 -0.22 -3.73 -7.32
N LEU A 104 -0.60 -2.59 -6.74
CA LEU A 104 0.35 -1.66 -6.13
C LEU A 104 1.14 -2.33 -5.00
N ARG A 105 0.47 -3.10 -4.13
CA ARG A 105 1.12 -3.85 -3.04
C ARG A 105 2.13 -4.87 -3.55
N ARG A 106 1.77 -5.67 -4.56
CA ARG A 106 2.64 -6.71 -5.13
C ARG A 106 3.84 -6.14 -5.89
N LYS A 107 3.65 -5.04 -6.62
CA LYS A 107 4.74 -4.40 -7.36
C LYS A 107 5.80 -3.78 -6.44
N LEU A 108 5.43 -3.46 -5.20
CA LEU A 108 6.37 -2.94 -4.21
C LEU A 108 7.08 -4.00 -3.36
N MET A 109 6.37 -5.05 -2.95
CA MET A 109 6.99 -6.13 -2.17
C MET A 109 8.02 -6.93 -2.98
N GLY A 110 8.10 -6.74 -4.30
CA GLY A 110 9.10 -7.36 -5.17
C GLY A 110 10.55 -6.85 -5.02
N THR A 111 10.84 -5.89 -4.12
CA THR A 111 12.22 -5.41 -3.89
C THR A 111 12.56 -5.32 -2.40
N VAL A 112 12.14 -6.30 -1.59
CA VAL A 112 12.86 -6.61 -0.34
C VAL A 112 13.81 -7.75 -0.64
N GLY A 113 14.90 -7.40 -1.33
CA GLY A 113 16.03 -8.29 -1.54
C GLY A 113 16.60 -8.66 -0.17
N ASN A 114 16.43 -9.93 0.19
CA ASN A 114 17.05 -10.59 1.32
C ASN A 114 18.56 -10.37 1.28
N GLY A 115 19.06 -9.36 2.00
CA GLY A 115 20.48 -9.05 2.16
C GLY A 115 21.10 -9.66 3.42
N ASN A 116 20.46 -10.70 3.99
CA ASN A 116 20.83 -11.23 5.30
C ASN A 116 21.85 -12.38 5.25
N ASP A 117 22.30 -12.77 4.06
CA ASP A 117 23.19 -13.93 3.89
C ASP A 117 24.69 -13.58 3.97
N GLU A 118 25.10 -12.33 3.77
CA GLU A 118 26.54 -11.98 3.67
C GLU A 118 27.23 -11.69 5.01
N ARG A 119 26.48 -11.51 6.10
CA ARG A 119 27.08 -11.23 7.44
C ARG A 119 27.31 -12.46 8.30
N ARG A 120 26.75 -13.62 7.94
CA ARG A 120 26.96 -14.87 8.70
C ARG A 120 28.29 -15.55 8.38
N GLU A 121 28.91 -15.22 7.25
CA GLU A 121 30.18 -15.82 6.82
C GLU A 121 31.43 -15.11 7.33
N ARG A 122 31.30 -13.93 7.96
CA ARG A 122 32.43 -13.16 8.52
C ARG A 122 32.53 -13.23 10.03
N ALA A 123 31.83 -14.15 10.68
CA ALA A 123 32.16 -14.47 12.07
C ALA A 123 33.46 -15.29 12.06
N PRO A 124 34.57 -14.81 12.63
CA PRO A 124 35.76 -15.63 12.76
C PRO A 124 35.37 -16.87 13.57
N ALA A 125 35.54 -18.04 12.96
CA ALA A 125 35.34 -19.32 13.61
C ALA A 125 36.07 -19.31 14.96
N GLY A 126 35.41 -19.84 16.00
CA GLY A 126 35.93 -19.88 17.36
C GLY A 126 37.39 -20.32 17.39
N LEU A 127 38.18 -19.63 18.21
CA LEU A 127 39.58 -19.97 18.45
C LEU A 127 39.70 -21.47 18.80
N PRO A 128 40.66 -22.20 18.20
CA PRO A 128 40.84 -23.61 18.48
C PRO A 128 41.13 -23.83 19.98
N PRO A 129 40.68 -24.96 20.57
CA PRO A 129 40.80 -25.25 22.00
C PRO A 129 42.23 -25.19 22.58
N ALA A 130 43.25 -25.22 21.72
CA ALA A 130 44.66 -25.19 22.11
C ALA A 130 45.13 -23.83 22.68
N ALA A 131 44.38 -22.74 22.48
CA ALA A 131 44.76 -21.40 22.95
C ALA A 131 44.21 -21.03 24.34
N GLN A 132 43.52 -21.95 25.05
CA GLN A 132 42.88 -21.66 26.35
C GLN A 132 43.64 -22.21 27.57
N ILE A 133 44.80 -22.86 27.39
CA ILE A 133 45.55 -23.51 28.50
C ILE A 133 47.04 -23.10 28.55
N ALA A 134 47.38 -21.90 28.04
CA ALA A 134 48.72 -21.33 28.20
C ALA A 134 48.65 -19.98 28.91
#